data_AF-A0A536IAH8-F1
#
_entry.id   AF-A0A536IAH8-F1
#
_cell.length_a   1.000
_cell.length_b   1.000
_cell.length_c   1.000
_cell.angle_alpha   90.00
_cell.angle_beta   90.00
_cell.angle_gamma   90.00
#
_symmetry.space_group_name_H-M   'P 1'
#
loop_
_entity.id
_entity.type
_entity.pdbx_description
1 polymer ?
#
loop_
_entity_poly.entity_id
_entity_poly.type
_entity_poly.pdbx_seq_one_letter_code
_entity_poly.pdbx_strand_id
1 'polypeptide(L)'
;MNRTARTAWVISLTVGVALATVQVAGANPLSVAPLTIISGPSPFAGCTIGASGAPGETLYPNAEEEPWLDVNPTNSNNMISVWQQDRWSNGGAHGLATGVTHNGGLTWNTNFAHFSECAGGTTANGGDYERASDPWVSFAPNGDAYQISLSFDATTNRNGVLVSKSSNGGDNWSEPTSLIRDSGNRDVGFAFNDKESITADPTNSNYAYAVWDRFTTPAGNSMANIEGAIKARSFREPIWFSRTTDGGQTWEPARIIYDRSEFNGTIGNQIVVLPNGDLINIFDEFFVHKNSDKQRGESISIIKSTD
;
A
#
# COMPACT_ATOMS: atom_id res chain seq x y z
N MET A 1 -6.49 -3.50 -95.26
CA MET A 1 -7.25 -4.14 -94.16
C MET A 1 -6.47 -3.88 -92.89
N ASN A 2 -6.88 -2.86 -92.14
CA ASN A 2 -7.60 -2.98 -90.86
C ASN A 2 -6.70 -3.44 -89.69
N ARG A 3 -6.41 -2.47 -88.79
CA ARG A 3 -6.34 -2.60 -87.32
C ARG A 3 -5.19 -3.48 -86.78
N THR A 4 -4.42 -3.17 -85.74
CA THR A 4 -4.63 -2.30 -84.56
C THR A 4 -3.30 -2.23 -83.79
N ALA A 5 -3.11 -1.13 -83.06
CA ALA A 5 -1.97 -0.75 -82.24
C ALA A 5 -1.54 -1.77 -81.18
N ARG A 6 -0.25 -1.74 -80.79
CA ARG A 6 0.18 -1.75 -79.38
C ARG A 6 1.44 -0.91 -79.17
N THR A 7 1.25 0.16 -78.43
CA THR A 7 2.23 1.11 -77.89
C THR A 7 3.21 0.37 -76.97
N ALA A 8 4.51 0.49 -77.22
CA ALA A 8 5.54 0.00 -76.31
C ALA A 8 5.66 0.97 -75.12
N TRP A 9 5.30 0.51 -73.93
CA TRP A 9 5.56 1.22 -72.68
C TRP A 9 6.96 0.82 -72.19
N VAL A 10 7.85 1.80 -72.11
CA VAL A 10 9.13 1.69 -71.42
C VAL A 10 8.84 1.60 -69.92
N ILE A 11 9.10 0.45 -69.32
CA ILE A 11 9.08 0.29 -67.86
C ILE A 11 10.39 0.85 -67.33
N SER A 12 10.37 2.10 -66.87
CA SER A 12 11.43 2.63 -66.01
C SER A 12 11.26 2.02 -64.63
N LEU A 13 12.14 1.08 -64.28
CA LEU A 13 12.22 0.52 -62.94
C LEU A 13 13.01 1.50 -62.05
N THR A 14 12.32 2.45 -61.42
CA THR A 14 12.93 3.30 -60.40
C THR A 14 13.00 2.50 -59.10
N VAL A 15 14.18 1.94 -58.80
CA VAL A 15 14.49 1.39 -57.48
C VAL A 15 14.62 2.56 -56.51
N GLY A 16 13.53 2.90 -55.83
CA GLY A 16 13.56 3.80 -54.69
C GLY A 16 14.23 3.10 -53.52
N VAL A 17 15.51 3.39 -53.27
CA VAL A 17 16.17 3.03 -52.01
C VAL A 17 15.51 3.86 -50.91
N ALA A 18 14.55 3.28 -50.20
CA ALA A 18 14.07 3.82 -48.95
C ALA A 18 15.22 3.67 -47.93
N LEU A 19 15.96 4.76 -47.72
CA LEU A 19 16.87 4.88 -46.58
C LEU A 19 16.01 4.83 -45.32
N ALA A 20 15.87 3.63 -44.74
CA ALA A 20 15.41 3.47 -43.38
C ALA A 20 16.45 4.16 -42.48
N THR A 21 16.17 5.38 -42.06
CA THR A 21 16.95 6.02 -40.99
C THR A 21 16.74 5.18 -39.73
N VAL A 22 17.76 4.40 -39.37
CA VAL A 22 17.84 3.78 -38.05
C VAL A 22 17.94 4.93 -37.06
N GLN A 23 16.82 5.38 -36.50
CA GLN A 23 16.84 6.23 -35.32
C GLN A 23 17.34 5.36 -34.18
N VAL A 24 18.65 5.44 -33.94
CA VAL A 24 19.23 4.94 -32.70
C VAL A 24 18.61 5.80 -31.60
N ALA A 25 17.67 5.24 -30.84
CA ALA A 25 17.14 5.89 -29.65
C ALA A 25 18.30 6.03 -28.66
N GLY A 26 18.94 7.20 -28.66
CA GLY A 26 19.94 7.56 -27.68
C GLY A 26 19.23 7.86 -26.37
N ALA A 27 19.33 6.97 -25.39
CA ALA A 27 18.97 7.32 -24.02
C ALA A 27 20.00 8.33 -23.51
N ASN A 28 19.55 9.52 -23.14
CA ASN A 28 20.40 10.44 -22.38
C ASN A 28 20.80 9.75 -21.06
N PRO A 29 22.01 10.02 -20.53
CA PRO A 29 22.39 9.51 -19.22
C PRO A 29 21.37 9.95 -18.18
N LEU A 30 20.93 9.02 -17.32
CA LEU A 30 20.02 9.31 -16.23
C LEU A 30 20.67 10.33 -15.29
N SER A 31 20.13 11.54 -15.28
CA SER A 31 20.49 12.60 -14.35
C SER A 31 19.58 12.50 -13.14
N VAL A 32 20.12 12.03 -12.02
CA VAL A 32 19.39 12.05 -10.74
C VAL A 32 19.62 13.40 -10.08
N ALA A 33 18.54 14.07 -9.67
CA ALA A 33 18.63 15.30 -8.90
C ALA A 33 19.37 15.06 -7.56
N PRO A 34 19.95 16.09 -6.93
CA PRO A 34 20.48 15.96 -5.57
C PRO A 34 19.43 15.38 -4.61
N LEU A 35 19.88 14.60 -3.62
CA LEU A 35 18.99 14.09 -2.58
C LEU A 35 18.42 15.26 -1.77
N THR A 36 17.11 15.26 -1.60
CA THR A 36 16.37 16.21 -0.77
C THR A 36 15.83 15.47 0.44
N ILE A 37 16.09 15.98 1.64
CA ILE A 37 15.42 15.51 2.85
C ILE A 37 13.99 16.05 2.82
N ILE A 38 13.01 15.14 2.83
CA ILE A 38 11.58 15.48 2.77
C ILE A 38 10.92 15.53 4.15
N SER A 39 11.49 14.81 5.12
CA SER A 39 11.04 14.82 6.50
C SER A 39 11.58 16.04 7.25
N GLY A 40 11.03 16.30 8.43
CA GLY A 40 11.41 17.43 9.27
C GLY A 40 11.16 17.11 10.74
N PRO A 41 11.23 18.13 11.63
CA PRO A 41 10.87 17.97 13.02
C PRO A 41 9.46 17.39 13.15
N SER A 42 9.29 16.45 14.07
CA SER A 42 8.02 15.76 14.26
C SER A 42 6.86 16.72 14.51
N PRO A 43 5.75 16.60 13.76
CA PRO A 43 4.51 17.30 14.08
C PRO A 43 3.85 16.79 15.36
N PHE A 44 4.29 15.63 15.88
CA PHE A 44 3.72 14.94 17.05
C PHE A 44 4.58 15.11 18.31
N ALA A 45 5.58 15.98 18.31
CA ALA A 45 6.53 16.14 19.41
C ALA A 45 5.90 16.47 20.78
N GLY A 46 4.69 17.04 20.80
CA GLY A 46 3.92 17.33 22.02
C GLY A 46 3.03 16.18 22.50
N CYS A 47 2.93 15.09 21.75
CA CYS A 47 2.09 13.96 22.09
C CYS A 47 2.74 13.07 23.15
N THR A 48 1.97 12.62 24.14
CA THR A 48 2.42 11.70 25.20
C THR A 48 1.67 10.37 25.16
N ILE A 49 0.87 10.14 24.12
CA ILE A 49 0.09 8.92 23.92
C ILE A 49 0.97 7.86 23.24
N GLY A 50 0.64 6.59 23.41
CA GLY A 50 1.28 5.52 22.68
C GLY A 50 2.27 4.69 23.47
N ALA A 51 2.59 5.00 24.73
CA ALA A 51 3.42 4.10 25.54
C ALA A 51 2.63 2.83 25.92
N SER A 52 3.19 1.64 25.67
CA SER A 52 2.61 0.37 26.15
C SER A 52 2.86 0.15 27.64
N GLY A 53 3.87 0.83 28.20
CA GLY A 53 4.34 0.60 29.57
C GLY A 53 5.27 -0.61 29.71
N ALA A 54 5.68 -1.23 28.60
CA ALA A 54 6.64 -2.32 28.60
C ALA A 54 8.03 -1.87 29.11
N PRO A 55 8.74 -2.65 29.95
CA PRO A 55 10.08 -2.30 30.41
C PRO A 55 11.06 -2.11 29.24
N GLY A 56 11.77 -0.98 29.22
CA GLY A 56 12.78 -0.67 28.19
C GLY A 56 12.20 -0.14 26.87
N GLU A 57 10.89 0.05 26.78
CA GLU A 57 10.26 0.77 25.68
C GLU A 57 10.85 2.18 25.54
N THR A 58 11.19 2.56 24.31
CA THR A 58 11.79 3.86 23.99
C THR A 58 11.05 4.44 22.79
N LEU A 59 10.56 5.67 22.91
CA LEU A 59 10.15 6.48 21.78
C LEU A 59 11.40 7.10 21.15
N TYR A 60 11.51 7.06 19.83
CA TYR A 60 12.53 7.78 19.07
C TYR A 60 11.88 8.96 18.32
N PRO A 61 11.84 10.17 18.91
CA PRO A 61 11.34 11.35 18.23
C PRO A 61 12.14 11.63 16.96
N ASN A 62 11.44 12.07 15.91
CA ASN A 62 12.00 12.29 14.57
C ASN A 62 12.49 11.02 13.87
N ALA A 63 12.21 9.81 14.36
CA ALA A 63 12.53 8.60 13.61
C ALA A 63 11.51 8.38 12.50
N GLU A 64 11.99 8.37 11.26
CA GLU A 64 11.24 8.00 10.06
C GLU A 64 11.49 6.54 9.68
N GLU A 65 10.43 5.76 9.49
CA GLU A 65 10.51 4.34 9.10
C GLU A 65 9.46 4.01 8.03
N GLU A 66 9.72 2.93 7.30
CA GLU A 66 8.82 2.35 6.27
C GLU A 66 8.26 3.39 5.27
N PRO A 67 9.12 4.14 4.56
CA PRO A 67 8.63 5.15 3.62
C PRO A 67 8.02 4.52 2.36
N TRP A 68 6.95 5.12 1.87
CA TRP A 68 6.35 4.83 0.56
C TRP A 68 6.20 6.12 -0.25
N LEU A 69 6.20 6.02 -1.58
CA LEU A 69 6.01 7.16 -2.49
C LEU A 69 5.21 6.73 -3.72
N ASP A 70 4.31 7.61 -4.16
CA ASP A 70 3.65 7.50 -5.45
C ASP A 70 3.66 8.82 -6.23
N VAL A 71 3.56 8.73 -7.55
CA VAL A 71 3.63 9.86 -8.49
C VAL A 71 2.27 10.02 -9.16
N ASN A 72 1.73 11.24 -9.15
CA ASN A 72 0.42 11.51 -9.74
C ASN A 72 0.45 11.26 -11.26
N PRO A 73 -0.36 10.33 -11.80
CA PRO A 73 -0.35 9.99 -13.22
C PRO A 73 -0.89 11.12 -14.11
N THR A 74 -1.64 12.08 -13.54
CA THR A 74 -2.15 13.25 -14.27
C THR A 74 -1.16 14.42 -14.28
N ASN A 75 -0.18 14.42 -13.36
CA ASN A 75 0.81 15.47 -13.22
C ASN A 75 2.06 14.95 -12.49
N SER A 76 3.12 14.60 -13.23
CA SER A 76 4.35 14.07 -12.65
C SER A 76 5.12 15.05 -11.75
N ASN A 77 4.72 16.33 -11.70
CA ASN A 77 5.27 17.28 -10.73
C ASN A 77 4.63 17.12 -9.34
N ASN A 78 3.48 16.43 -9.24
CA ASN A 78 2.84 16.10 -7.98
C ASN A 78 3.22 14.68 -7.54
N MET A 79 3.81 14.57 -6.35
CA MET A 79 4.15 13.28 -5.73
C MET A 79 3.78 13.36 -4.26
N ILE A 80 3.43 12.21 -3.70
CA ILE A 80 3.15 12.04 -2.28
C ILE A 80 4.09 10.97 -1.74
N SER A 81 4.76 11.27 -0.64
CA SER A 81 5.47 10.29 0.16
C SER A 81 4.87 10.22 1.55
N VAL A 82 4.84 9.02 2.13
CA VAL A 82 4.31 8.76 3.47
C VAL A 82 5.32 7.95 4.27
N TRP A 83 5.38 8.14 5.58
CA TRP A 83 6.29 7.42 6.48
C TRP A 83 5.75 7.38 7.91
N GLN A 84 6.23 6.40 8.68
CA GLN A 84 6.03 6.38 10.13
C GLN A 84 6.80 7.51 10.78
N GLN A 85 6.19 8.26 11.70
CA GLN A 85 6.83 9.39 12.38
C GLN A 85 6.79 9.23 13.90
N ASP A 86 7.97 9.29 14.52
CA ASP A 86 8.22 9.02 15.93
C ASP A 86 8.01 7.55 16.29
N ARG A 87 8.94 6.72 15.82
CA ARG A 87 8.89 5.27 15.97
C ARG A 87 9.16 4.83 17.42
N TRP A 88 8.33 3.93 17.93
CA TRP A 88 8.58 3.24 19.21
C TRP A 88 9.52 2.04 19.04
N SER A 89 10.36 1.71 20.01
CA SER A 89 11.29 0.56 19.89
C SER A 89 10.61 -0.81 19.73
N ASN A 90 9.31 -0.91 20.02
CA ASN A 90 8.55 -2.15 20.05
C ASN A 90 7.37 -2.23 19.05
N GLY A 91 7.18 -1.29 18.14
CA GLY A 91 6.14 -1.36 17.09
C GLY A 91 5.36 -0.07 16.90
N GLY A 92 5.03 0.29 15.65
CA GLY A 92 4.30 1.52 15.31
C GLY A 92 4.99 2.83 15.70
N ALA A 93 4.31 3.92 15.37
CA ALA A 93 4.76 5.29 15.57
C ALA A 93 3.62 6.17 16.11
N HIS A 94 3.94 7.41 16.52
CA HIS A 94 2.89 8.35 16.93
C HIS A 94 1.87 8.61 15.82
N GLY A 95 2.29 8.64 14.57
CA GLY A 95 1.40 8.81 13.43
C GLY A 95 2.12 8.58 12.11
N LEU A 96 1.37 8.74 11.03
CA LEU A 96 1.89 8.65 9.67
C LEU A 96 1.97 10.07 9.09
N ALA A 97 3.19 10.52 8.82
CA ALA A 97 3.41 11.81 8.19
C ALA A 97 3.40 11.67 6.68
N THR A 98 3.01 12.74 6.01
CA THR A 98 2.86 12.81 4.57
C THR A 98 3.64 14.03 4.05
N GLY A 99 4.47 13.82 3.04
CA GLY A 99 5.18 14.85 2.29
C GLY A 99 4.58 14.98 0.90
N VAL A 100 4.30 16.20 0.47
CA VAL A 100 3.69 16.52 -0.82
C VAL A 100 4.56 17.49 -1.59
N THR A 101 4.85 17.17 -2.85
CA THR A 101 5.44 18.10 -3.80
C THR A 101 4.47 18.41 -4.92
N HIS A 102 4.58 19.60 -5.52
CA HIS A 102 3.86 20.02 -6.73
C HIS A 102 4.80 20.58 -7.81
N ASN A 103 6.12 20.43 -7.60
CA ASN A 103 7.16 20.97 -8.48
C ASN A 103 8.27 19.94 -8.74
N GLY A 104 7.91 18.66 -8.84
CA GLY A 104 8.85 17.61 -9.25
C GLY A 104 9.87 17.27 -8.16
N GLY A 105 9.54 17.49 -6.89
CA GLY A 105 10.41 17.18 -5.75
C GLY A 105 11.39 18.29 -5.36
N LEU A 106 11.29 19.49 -5.94
CA LEU A 106 12.14 20.63 -5.58
C LEU A 106 11.81 21.18 -4.19
N THR A 107 10.54 21.22 -3.82
CA THR A 107 10.07 21.57 -2.47
C THR A 107 8.97 20.63 -2.03
N TRP A 108 8.90 20.39 -0.72
CA TRP A 108 7.94 19.50 -0.08
C TRP A 108 7.24 20.24 1.07
N ASN A 109 5.91 20.07 1.16
CA ASN A 109 5.11 20.47 2.31
C ASN A 109 4.70 19.22 3.08
N THR A 110 4.64 19.31 4.40
CA THR A 110 4.24 18.19 5.25
C THR A 110 2.84 18.37 5.83
N ASN A 111 2.07 17.28 5.86
CA ASN A 111 0.80 17.15 6.55
C ASN A 111 0.63 15.69 7.03
N PHE A 112 -0.58 15.30 7.44
CA PHE A 112 -0.89 13.94 7.89
C PHE A 112 -2.40 13.70 7.87
N ALA A 113 -2.81 12.43 7.82
CA ALA A 113 -4.19 12.01 8.06
C ALA A 113 -4.38 11.64 9.54
N HIS A 114 -5.61 11.71 10.05
CA HIS A 114 -5.94 11.50 11.45
C HIS A 114 -5.97 10.01 11.87
N PHE A 115 -4.95 9.23 11.55
CA PHE A 115 -4.91 7.78 11.79
C PHE A 115 -4.55 7.36 13.22
N SER A 116 -4.20 8.31 14.07
CA SER A 116 -3.89 8.10 15.49
C SER A 116 -4.30 9.32 16.31
N GLU A 117 -4.39 9.16 17.63
CA GLU A 117 -4.72 10.25 18.55
C GLU A 117 -3.67 11.37 18.52
N CYS A 118 -2.39 11.03 18.35
CA CYS A 118 -1.33 12.03 18.17
C CYS A 118 -1.47 12.82 16.86
N ALA A 119 -2.09 12.21 15.84
CA ALA A 119 -2.40 12.84 14.57
C ALA A 119 -3.80 13.49 14.55
N GLY A 120 -4.46 13.71 15.70
CA GLY A 120 -5.79 14.33 15.76
C GLY A 120 -6.97 13.36 15.61
N GLY A 121 -6.70 12.06 15.64
CA GLY A 121 -7.69 11.00 15.69
C GLY A 121 -8.54 11.05 16.96
N THR A 122 -9.82 10.74 16.82
CA THR A 122 -10.83 10.72 17.87
C THR A 122 -11.85 9.63 17.58
N THR A 123 -12.67 9.26 18.57
CA THR A 123 -13.75 8.28 18.34
C THR A 123 -14.75 8.81 17.32
N ALA A 124 -14.92 10.13 17.20
CA ALA A 124 -15.87 10.75 16.28
C ALA A 124 -15.42 10.66 14.81
N ASN A 125 -14.12 10.68 14.54
CA ASN A 125 -13.57 10.51 13.19
C ASN A 125 -13.00 9.11 12.92
N GLY A 126 -13.09 8.19 13.90
CA GLY A 126 -12.65 6.80 13.76
C GLY A 126 -11.13 6.58 13.88
N GLY A 127 -10.37 7.65 14.09
CA GLY A 127 -8.90 7.63 14.20
C GLY A 127 -8.35 7.49 15.62
N ASP A 128 -9.19 7.20 16.61
CA ASP A 128 -8.81 7.03 18.01
C ASP A 128 -7.99 5.76 18.26
N TYR A 129 -6.75 5.73 17.78
CA TYR A 129 -5.76 4.70 18.07
C TYR A 129 -4.49 5.32 18.62
N GLU A 130 -3.82 4.59 19.52
CA GLU A 130 -2.63 5.12 20.18
C GLU A 130 -1.42 5.23 19.24
N ARG A 131 -1.33 4.34 18.24
CA ARG A 131 -0.22 4.26 17.26
C ARG A 131 -0.74 3.99 15.84
N ALA A 132 0.11 4.31 14.87
CA ALA A 132 -0.08 3.96 13.46
C ALA A 132 1.19 3.36 12.84
N SER A 133 1.05 2.57 11.77
CA SER A 133 2.11 1.85 11.08
C SER A 133 1.82 1.63 9.60
N ASP A 134 2.81 1.11 8.88
CA ASP A 134 2.68 0.50 7.55
C ASP A 134 2.09 1.43 6.45
N PRO A 135 2.50 2.71 6.41
CA PRO A 135 1.88 3.67 5.50
C PRO A 135 2.08 3.29 4.03
N TRP A 136 1.00 3.38 3.24
CA TRP A 136 1.06 3.24 1.79
C TRP A 136 0.18 4.30 1.13
N VAL A 137 0.58 4.79 -0.04
CA VAL A 137 -0.18 5.76 -0.85
C VAL A 137 -0.29 5.31 -2.30
N SER A 138 -1.44 5.55 -2.93
CA SER A 138 -1.64 5.29 -4.36
C SER A 138 -2.54 6.35 -5.01
N PHE A 139 -2.12 6.84 -6.19
CA PHE A 139 -2.86 7.77 -7.02
C PHE A 139 -3.77 7.05 -8.01
N ALA A 140 -5.02 7.49 -8.07
CA ALA A 140 -5.98 7.14 -9.10
C ALA A 140 -5.71 7.91 -10.41
N PRO A 141 -6.22 7.43 -11.56
CA PRO A 141 -6.01 8.04 -12.87
C PRO A 141 -6.64 9.43 -13.03
N ASN A 142 -7.51 9.85 -12.11
CA ASN A 142 -8.08 11.20 -12.06
C ASN A 142 -7.27 12.17 -11.17
N GLY A 143 -6.20 11.70 -10.53
CA GLY A 143 -5.36 12.50 -9.63
C GLY A 143 -5.82 12.51 -8.17
N ASP A 144 -6.91 11.81 -7.82
CA ASP A 144 -7.21 11.50 -6.41
C ASP A 144 -6.12 10.58 -5.85
N ALA A 145 -5.85 10.68 -4.55
CA ALA A 145 -4.92 9.79 -3.86
C ALA A 145 -5.62 9.10 -2.68
N TYR A 146 -5.21 7.88 -2.39
CA TYR A 146 -5.62 7.13 -1.21
C TYR A 146 -4.39 6.78 -0.40
N GLN A 147 -4.45 7.01 0.90
CA GLN A 147 -3.45 6.53 1.86
C GLN A 147 -4.13 5.56 2.83
N ILE A 148 -3.39 4.54 3.25
CA ILE A 148 -3.85 3.48 4.15
C ILE A 148 -2.94 3.38 5.38
N SER A 149 -3.46 2.80 6.46
CA SER A 149 -2.79 2.68 7.76
C SER A 149 -3.23 1.44 8.53
N LEU A 150 -2.27 0.78 9.15
CA LEU A 150 -2.42 -0.04 10.34
C LEU A 150 -2.51 0.90 11.53
N SER A 151 -3.67 0.95 12.18
CA SER A 151 -3.86 1.74 13.40
C SER A 151 -4.16 0.80 14.57
N PHE A 152 -3.49 1.00 15.70
CA PHE A 152 -3.59 0.09 16.84
C PHE A 152 -3.32 0.75 18.18
N ASP A 153 -3.80 0.12 19.24
CA ASP A 153 -3.46 0.47 20.61
C ASP A 153 -2.23 -0.33 21.05
N ALA A 154 -1.29 0.32 21.71
CA ALA A 154 -0.17 -0.33 22.38
C ALA A 154 -0.57 -0.92 23.75
N THR A 155 -1.66 -0.42 24.35
CA THR A 155 -2.14 -0.85 25.68
C THR A 155 -3.25 -1.91 25.64
N THR A 156 -3.89 -2.09 24.48
CA THR A 156 -4.96 -3.09 24.27
C THR A 156 -4.72 -3.87 22.97
N ASN A 157 -5.53 -4.88 22.68
CA ASN A 157 -5.45 -5.60 21.40
C ASN A 157 -6.27 -4.93 20.28
N ARG A 158 -6.80 -3.72 20.51
CA ARG A 158 -7.61 -3.00 19.51
C ARG A 158 -6.71 -2.58 18.35
N ASN A 159 -7.10 -2.94 17.13
CA ASN A 159 -6.39 -2.57 15.92
C ASN A 159 -7.35 -2.51 14.72
N GLY A 160 -6.89 -2.00 13.58
CA GLY A 160 -7.70 -1.89 12.39
C GLY A 160 -6.91 -1.36 11.20
N VAL A 161 -7.55 -1.47 10.04
CA VAL A 161 -7.05 -0.91 8.78
C VAL A 161 -7.93 0.26 8.40
N LEU A 162 -7.30 1.43 8.20
CA LEU A 162 -7.97 2.68 7.90
C LEU A 162 -7.52 3.23 6.54
N VAL A 163 -8.41 3.86 5.80
CA VAL A 163 -8.11 4.58 4.55
C VAL A 163 -8.49 6.04 4.69
N SER A 164 -7.69 6.93 4.11
CA SER A 164 -8.02 8.34 3.91
C SER A 164 -7.80 8.73 2.44
N LYS A 165 -8.64 9.63 1.93
CA LYS A 165 -8.61 10.09 0.54
C LYS A 165 -8.19 11.56 0.45
N SER A 166 -7.38 11.88 -0.54
CA SER A 166 -7.12 13.25 -0.99
C SER A 166 -7.67 13.46 -2.40
N SER A 167 -8.31 14.60 -2.64
CA SER A 167 -8.78 15.03 -3.97
C SER A 167 -8.09 16.31 -4.46
N ASN A 168 -6.99 16.69 -3.81
CA ASN A 168 -6.23 17.91 -4.10
C ASN A 168 -4.73 17.65 -4.08
N GLY A 169 -4.31 16.52 -4.64
CA GLY A 169 -2.90 16.17 -4.84
C GLY A 169 -2.12 15.92 -3.54
N GLY A 170 -2.80 15.56 -2.45
CA GLY A 170 -2.20 15.27 -1.16
C GLY A 170 -2.24 16.43 -0.16
N ASP A 171 -2.67 17.63 -0.55
CA ASP A 171 -2.63 18.81 0.33
C ASP A 171 -3.54 18.69 1.56
N ASN A 172 -4.65 17.96 1.42
CA ASN A 172 -5.55 17.62 2.54
C ASN A 172 -6.05 16.18 2.40
N TRP A 173 -6.39 15.59 3.54
CA TRP A 173 -6.85 14.21 3.67
C TRP A 173 -8.25 14.20 4.32
N SER A 174 -9.12 13.29 3.86
CA SER A 174 -10.42 13.07 4.49
C SER A 174 -10.26 12.49 5.90
N GLU A 175 -11.31 12.53 6.70
CA GLU A 175 -11.35 11.70 7.90
C GLU A 175 -11.22 10.21 7.54
N PRO A 176 -10.61 9.39 8.42
CA PRO A 176 -10.42 7.98 8.16
C PRO A 176 -11.72 7.21 7.95
N THR A 177 -11.74 6.34 6.95
CA THR A 177 -12.73 5.27 6.81
C THR A 177 -12.13 3.96 7.28
N SER A 178 -12.76 3.32 8.26
CA SER A 178 -12.31 2.01 8.73
C SER A 178 -12.77 0.90 7.79
N LEU A 179 -11.82 0.15 7.25
CA LEU A 179 -12.08 -1.06 6.48
C LEU A 179 -12.35 -2.25 7.41
N ILE A 180 -11.64 -2.28 8.54
CA ILE A 180 -11.86 -3.19 9.64
C ILE A 180 -11.45 -2.53 10.96
N ARG A 181 -12.19 -2.84 12.03
CA ARG A 181 -11.91 -2.36 13.39
C ARG A 181 -12.17 -3.48 14.38
N ASP A 182 -11.08 -4.00 14.92
CA ASP A 182 -11.12 -5.06 15.92
C ASP A 182 -11.14 -4.49 17.31
N SER A 183 -12.08 -4.95 18.13
CA SER A 183 -12.23 -4.51 19.52
C SER A 183 -11.12 -5.03 20.45
N GLY A 184 -10.30 -5.99 19.97
CA GLY A 184 -9.30 -6.67 20.79
C GLY A 184 -9.88 -7.66 21.82
N ASN A 185 -11.21 -7.84 21.86
CA ASN A 185 -11.91 -8.75 22.76
C ASN A 185 -12.27 -10.09 22.08
N ARG A 186 -12.76 -11.06 22.88
CA ARG A 186 -13.05 -12.47 22.55
C ARG A 186 -13.89 -12.76 21.28
N ASP A 187 -14.41 -11.74 20.60
CA ASP A 187 -15.22 -11.90 19.39
C ASP A 187 -14.41 -12.51 18.23
N VAL A 188 -13.08 -12.40 18.32
CA VAL A 188 -12.09 -13.16 17.58
C VAL A 188 -11.04 -13.64 18.60
N GLY A 189 -10.48 -14.85 18.48
CA GLY A 189 -9.18 -15.11 19.14
C GLY A 189 -8.18 -14.04 18.70
N PHE A 190 -7.10 -13.76 19.47
CA PHE A 190 -6.19 -12.63 19.20
C PHE A 190 -5.96 -12.47 17.69
N ALA A 191 -6.41 -11.33 17.16
CA ALA A 191 -6.38 -11.00 15.75
C ALA A 191 -5.68 -9.66 15.57
N PHE A 192 -4.71 -9.62 14.68
CA PHE A 192 -3.93 -8.44 14.39
C PHE A 192 -3.85 -8.29 12.87
N ASN A 193 -4.31 -7.16 12.36
CA ASN A 193 -4.12 -6.81 10.96
C ASN A 193 -2.70 -6.29 10.79
N ASP A 194 -2.02 -6.64 9.70
CA ASP A 194 -0.65 -6.21 9.45
C ASP A 194 -0.38 -6.06 7.94
N LYS A 195 0.65 -5.27 7.61
CA LYS A 195 1.20 -5.10 6.26
C LYS A 195 0.17 -4.86 5.18
N GLU A 196 -0.72 -3.89 5.41
CA GLU A 196 -1.66 -3.45 4.40
C GLU A 196 -1.00 -2.69 3.25
N SER A 197 -1.60 -2.80 2.07
CA SER A 197 -1.29 -1.96 0.93
C SER A 197 -2.57 -1.49 0.25
N ILE A 198 -2.47 -0.39 -0.49
CA ILE A 198 -3.58 0.16 -1.27
C ILE A 198 -3.14 0.40 -2.72
N THR A 199 -4.00 0.01 -3.66
CA THR A 199 -3.78 0.21 -5.10
C THR A 199 -5.01 0.86 -5.70
N ALA A 200 -4.88 2.09 -6.18
CA ALA A 200 -5.90 2.70 -7.01
C ALA A 200 -5.83 2.09 -8.42
N ASP A 201 -6.99 1.79 -9.01
CA ASP A 201 -7.03 1.19 -10.33
C ASP A 201 -6.57 2.21 -11.39
N PRO A 202 -5.49 1.93 -12.16
CA PRO A 202 -4.92 2.89 -13.09
C PRO A 202 -5.80 3.16 -14.31
N THR A 203 -6.87 2.40 -14.50
CA THR A 203 -7.78 2.52 -15.64
C THR A 203 -9.15 3.09 -15.26
N ASN A 204 -9.51 3.08 -13.98
CA ASN A 204 -10.81 3.52 -13.51
C ASN A 204 -10.77 4.10 -12.09
N SER A 205 -10.94 5.42 -11.97
CA SER A 205 -10.87 6.14 -10.69
C SER A 205 -11.95 5.77 -9.67
N ASN A 206 -12.95 4.97 -10.06
CA ASN A 206 -13.95 4.48 -9.12
C ASN A 206 -13.42 3.32 -8.26
N TYR A 207 -12.35 2.64 -8.68
CA TYR A 207 -11.82 1.47 -8.00
C TYR A 207 -10.52 1.78 -7.27
N ALA A 208 -10.45 1.32 -6.03
CA ALA A 208 -9.21 1.14 -5.29
C ALA A 208 -9.34 -0.12 -4.43
N TYR A 209 -8.23 -0.82 -4.27
CA TYR A 209 -8.15 -2.13 -3.63
C TYR A 209 -7.23 -2.05 -2.42
N ALA A 210 -7.73 -2.45 -1.27
CA ALA A 210 -6.95 -2.61 -0.05
C ALA A 210 -6.77 -4.11 0.22
N VAL A 211 -5.54 -4.52 0.50
CA VAL A 211 -5.20 -5.90 0.80
C VAL A 211 -4.22 -5.92 1.97
N TRP A 212 -4.38 -6.88 2.88
CA TRP A 212 -3.53 -7.01 4.06
C TRP A 212 -3.54 -8.46 4.55
N ASP A 213 -2.62 -8.81 5.42
CA ASP A 213 -2.68 -10.06 6.15
C ASP A 213 -3.21 -9.86 7.56
N ARG A 214 -3.79 -10.93 8.11
CA ARG A 214 -4.41 -10.86 9.42
C ARG A 214 -3.99 -12.04 10.26
N PHE A 215 -3.00 -11.85 11.10
CA PHE A 215 -2.59 -12.81 12.09
C PHE A 215 -3.74 -13.13 13.05
N THR A 216 -4.07 -14.41 13.23
CA THR A 216 -5.11 -14.88 14.14
C THR A 216 -4.62 -16.08 14.93
N THR A 217 -4.96 -16.17 16.21
CA THR A 217 -4.69 -17.36 17.04
C THR A 217 -5.98 -17.91 17.65
N PRO A 218 -6.10 -19.23 17.90
CA PRO A 218 -7.21 -19.78 18.66
C PRO A 218 -7.35 -19.10 20.02
N ALA A 219 -8.60 -18.94 20.48
CA ALA A 219 -8.96 -18.14 21.64
C ALA A 219 -7.99 -18.28 22.84
N GLY A 220 -7.33 -17.18 23.14
CA GLY A 220 -6.51 -17.00 24.33
C GLY A 220 -6.30 -15.51 24.55
N ASN A 221 -6.56 -15.03 25.76
CA ASN A 221 -6.37 -13.63 26.16
C ASN A 221 -4.87 -13.28 26.35
N SER A 222 -3.98 -14.17 25.91
CA SER A 222 -2.56 -14.02 26.14
C SER A 222 -2.03 -13.10 25.06
N MET A 223 -1.40 -12.00 25.46
CA MET A 223 -0.30 -11.38 24.72
C MET A 223 0.88 -12.36 24.68
N ALA A 224 0.63 -13.62 24.28
CA ALA A 224 1.68 -14.57 24.07
C ALA A 224 2.57 -13.92 23.02
N ASN A 225 3.85 -13.76 23.36
CA ASN A 225 4.89 -13.37 22.43
C ASN A 225 4.61 -14.06 21.07
N ILE A 226 4.70 -13.32 19.96
CA ILE A 226 4.56 -13.86 18.60
C ILE A 226 5.39 -15.15 18.42
N GLU A 227 6.58 -15.21 19.02
CA GLU A 227 7.41 -16.42 19.07
C GLU A 227 6.73 -17.60 19.77
N GLY A 228 5.95 -17.34 20.81
CA GLY A 228 5.13 -18.32 21.52
C GLY A 228 4.04 -18.89 20.63
N ALA A 229 3.33 -18.05 19.88
CA ALA A 229 2.32 -18.49 18.91
C ALA A 229 2.94 -19.28 17.74
N ILE A 230 4.10 -18.83 17.25
CA ILE A 230 4.90 -19.53 16.23
C ILE A 230 5.36 -20.90 16.76
N LYS A 231 5.92 -20.96 17.98
CA LYS A 231 6.38 -22.22 18.61
C LYS A 231 5.24 -23.18 18.90
N ALA A 232 4.13 -22.66 19.40
CA ALA A 232 2.93 -23.43 19.70
C ALA A 232 2.22 -23.93 18.43
N ARG A 233 2.55 -23.35 17.26
CA ARG A 233 1.85 -23.57 16.00
C ARG A 233 0.37 -23.40 16.26
N SER A 234 -0.02 -22.18 16.59
CA SER A 234 -1.42 -21.89 16.92
C SER A 234 -1.83 -20.58 16.27
N PHE A 235 -1.48 -20.40 14.99
CA PHE A 235 -1.84 -19.22 14.24
C PHE A 235 -2.26 -19.53 12.80
N ARG A 236 -2.98 -18.59 12.22
CA ARG A 236 -3.30 -18.47 10.79
C ARG A 236 -3.19 -17.02 10.39
N GLU A 237 -2.78 -16.77 9.17
CA GLU A 237 -2.64 -15.40 8.66
C GLU A 237 -3.16 -15.34 7.22
N PRO A 238 -4.50 -15.36 7.05
CA PRO A 238 -5.14 -15.25 5.74
C PRO A 238 -4.98 -13.86 5.14
N ILE A 239 -5.17 -13.78 3.82
CA ILE A 239 -5.24 -12.52 3.08
C ILE A 239 -6.66 -11.96 3.19
N TRP A 240 -6.75 -10.72 3.65
CA TRP A 240 -7.96 -9.93 3.71
C TRP A 240 -7.98 -8.86 2.62
N PHE A 241 -9.19 -8.48 2.23
CA PHE A 241 -9.42 -7.59 1.12
C PHE A 241 -10.67 -6.73 1.35
N SER A 242 -10.60 -5.48 0.90
CA SER A 242 -11.75 -4.60 0.68
C SER A 242 -11.50 -3.75 -0.58
N ARG A 243 -12.56 -3.29 -1.23
CA ARG A 243 -12.47 -2.35 -2.34
C ARG A 243 -13.54 -1.29 -2.26
N THR A 244 -13.27 -0.16 -2.88
CA THR A 244 -14.29 0.80 -3.28
C THR A 244 -14.61 0.60 -4.76
N THR A 245 -15.85 0.89 -5.14
CA THR A 245 -16.32 0.90 -6.54
C THR A 245 -16.98 2.24 -6.91
N ASP A 246 -16.85 3.26 -6.05
CA ASP A 246 -17.48 4.57 -6.17
C ASP A 246 -16.51 5.72 -5.84
N GLY A 247 -15.21 5.48 -5.97
CA GLY A 247 -14.16 6.48 -5.75
C GLY A 247 -13.94 6.81 -4.28
N GLY A 248 -14.11 5.82 -3.39
CA GLY A 248 -13.86 5.94 -1.96
C GLY A 248 -15.01 6.55 -1.16
N GLN A 249 -16.21 6.69 -1.74
CA GLN A 249 -17.38 7.13 -0.96
C GLN A 249 -17.86 6.02 -0.04
N THR A 250 -17.82 4.77 -0.51
CA THR A 250 -18.06 3.58 0.30
C THR A 250 -17.02 2.50 0.00
N TRP A 251 -16.84 1.59 0.95
CA TRP A 251 -15.98 0.43 0.85
C TRP A 251 -16.79 -0.84 1.10
N GLU A 252 -16.51 -1.89 0.34
CA GLU A 252 -17.08 -3.21 0.58
C GLU A 252 -16.65 -3.75 1.95
N PRO A 253 -17.49 -4.56 2.62
CA PRO A 253 -17.06 -5.25 3.83
C PRO A 253 -15.77 -6.06 3.60
N ALA A 254 -14.84 -5.93 4.54
CA ALA A 254 -13.60 -6.68 4.53
C ALA A 254 -13.87 -8.20 4.53
N ARG A 255 -13.13 -8.95 3.71
CA ARG A 255 -13.31 -10.40 3.56
C ARG A 255 -12.01 -11.12 3.26
N ILE A 256 -11.97 -12.41 3.59
CA ILE A 256 -10.87 -13.30 3.23
C ILE A 256 -10.93 -13.62 1.73
N ILE A 257 -9.80 -13.47 1.04
CA ILE A 257 -9.64 -13.90 -0.37
C ILE A 257 -8.68 -15.07 -0.52
N TYR A 258 -7.92 -15.40 0.52
CA TYR A 258 -7.02 -16.54 0.54
C TYR A 258 -6.77 -17.03 1.96
N ASP A 259 -6.99 -18.32 2.20
CA ASP A 259 -6.62 -19.02 3.43
C ASP A 259 -6.22 -20.46 3.08
N ARG A 260 -4.95 -20.83 3.30
CA ARG A 260 -4.47 -22.21 3.10
C ARG A 260 -4.72 -23.12 4.30
N SER A 261 -5.35 -22.61 5.37
CA SER A 261 -5.52 -23.28 6.66
C SER A 261 -4.17 -23.69 7.31
N GLU A 262 -4.27 -24.38 8.45
CA GLU A 262 -3.37 -24.30 9.63
C GLU A 262 -1.84 -24.17 9.40
N PHE A 263 -1.25 -23.23 10.16
CA PHE A 263 0.19 -23.00 10.36
C PHE A 263 0.97 -22.47 9.16
N ASN A 264 0.26 -21.77 8.29
CA ASN A 264 0.81 -21.01 7.18
C ASN A 264 0.32 -19.57 7.29
N GLY A 265 1.07 -18.65 6.69
CA GLY A 265 0.73 -17.25 6.67
C GLY A 265 1.12 -16.61 5.36
N THR A 266 0.61 -15.41 5.18
CA THR A 266 0.95 -14.53 4.07
C THR A 266 1.41 -13.21 4.63
N ILE A 267 2.35 -12.54 3.99
CA ILE A 267 2.73 -11.18 4.38
C ILE A 267 3.11 -10.37 3.13
N GLY A 268 3.04 -9.05 3.23
CA GLY A 268 3.47 -8.17 2.14
C GLY A 268 2.59 -8.27 0.89
N ASN A 269 1.28 -8.43 1.09
CA ASN A 269 0.30 -8.53 0.01
C ASN A 269 0.23 -7.24 -0.82
N GLN A 270 0.34 -7.34 -2.14
CA GLN A 270 0.25 -6.21 -3.06
C GLN A 270 -0.56 -6.57 -4.30
N ILE A 271 -1.59 -5.78 -4.57
CA ILE A 271 -2.42 -5.92 -5.78
C ILE A 271 -1.80 -5.12 -6.93
N VAL A 272 -1.76 -5.73 -8.11
CA VAL A 272 -1.41 -5.08 -9.37
C VAL A 272 -2.55 -5.29 -10.35
N VAL A 273 -2.97 -4.21 -11.00
CA VAL A 273 -3.99 -4.24 -12.06
C VAL A 273 -3.30 -4.47 -13.40
N LEU A 274 -3.70 -5.53 -14.10
CA LEU A 274 -3.20 -5.83 -15.44
C LEU A 274 -3.89 -4.96 -16.51
N PRO A 275 -3.29 -4.78 -17.70
CA PRO A 275 -3.89 -3.98 -18.78
C PRO A 275 -5.28 -4.45 -19.25
N ASN A 276 -5.65 -5.70 -18.98
CA ASN A 276 -6.97 -6.26 -19.30
C ASN A 276 -7.99 -6.12 -18.16
N GLY A 277 -7.63 -5.48 -17.05
CA GLY A 277 -8.48 -5.29 -15.87
C GLY A 277 -8.41 -6.42 -14.85
N ASP A 278 -7.69 -7.52 -15.14
CA ASP A 278 -7.49 -8.58 -14.16
C ASP A 278 -6.61 -8.11 -13.01
N LEU A 279 -6.88 -8.61 -11.81
CA LEU A 279 -6.07 -8.33 -10.62
C LEU A 279 -5.11 -9.49 -10.35
N ILE A 280 -3.85 -9.18 -10.05
CA ILE A 280 -2.91 -10.11 -9.43
C ILE A 280 -2.63 -9.61 -8.02
N ASN A 281 -2.76 -10.47 -7.01
CA ASN A 281 -2.17 -10.22 -5.70
C ASN A 281 -0.87 -11.04 -5.59
N ILE A 282 0.24 -10.38 -5.29
CA ILE A 282 1.57 -10.96 -5.07
C ILE A 282 1.89 -10.84 -3.58
N PHE A 283 2.41 -11.90 -2.97
CA PHE A 283 2.68 -11.94 -1.54
C PHE A 283 3.76 -12.96 -1.18
N ASP A 284 4.42 -12.74 -0.05
CA ASP A 284 5.24 -13.75 0.61
C ASP A 284 4.31 -14.77 1.28
N GLU A 285 4.50 -16.04 0.98
CA GLU A 285 3.78 -17.15 1.58
C GLU A 285 4.75 -18.03 2.35
N PHE A 286 4.45 -18.26 3.63
CA PHE A 286 5.31 -19.05 4.49
C PHE A 286 4.60 -20.25 5.09
N PHE A 287 5.26 -21.41 5.01
CA PHE A 287 4.78 -22.69 5.48
C PHE A 287 5.64 -23.18 6.65
N VAL A 288 5.13 -23.03 7.87
CA VAL A 288 5.92 -23.35 9.09
C VAL A 288 5.86 -24.84 9.42
N HIS A 289 4.80 -25.54 9.01
CA HIS A 289 4.50 -26.90 9.49
C HIS A 289 4.67 -28.03 8.48
N LYS A 290 4.39 -27.84 7.17
CA LYS A 290 4.22 -28.96 6.22
C LYS A 290 5.39 -29.08 5.24
N ASN A 291 6.01 -30.27 5.17
CA ASN A 291 7.01 -30.63 4.14
C ASN A 291 6.51 -31.73 3.18
N SER A 292 5.25 -32.15 3.27
CA SER A 292 4.71 -33.24 2.42
C SER A 292 4.79 -32.91 0.94
N ASP A 293 4.66 -31.62 0.61
CA ASP A 293 4.68 -31.11 -0.77
C ASP A 293 6.04 -30.45 -1.11
N LYS A 294 7.06 -30.61 -0.24
CA LYS A 294 8.35 -29.89 -0.27
C LYS A 294 8.23 -28.35 -0.23
N GLN A 295 7.10 -27.84 0.27
CA GLN A 295 6.79 -26.41 0.33
C GLN A 295 7.18 -25.76 1.68
N ARG A 296 7.90 -26.45 2.56
CA ARG A 296 8.37 -25.85 3.82
C ARG A 296 9.36 -24.73 3.52
N GLY A 297 9.09 -23.53 4.05
CA GLY A 297 9.91 -22.35 3.82
C GLY A 297 9.04 -21.16 3.44
N GLU A 298 9.68 -20.17 2.83
CA GLU A 298 9.07 -18.96 2.30
C GLU A 298 9.09 -19.02 0.77
N SER A 299 8.06 -18.51 0.12
CA SER A 299 7.94 -18.46 -1.34
C SER A 299 7.13 -17.25 -1.76
N ILE A 300 7.43 -16.71 -2.93
CA ILE A 300 6.54 -15.73 -3.56
C ILE A 300 5.39 -16.48 -4.22
N SER A 301 4.17 -16.12 -3.81
CA SER A 301 2.94 -16.69 -4.36
C SER A 301 2.11 -15.60 -5.03
N ILE A 302 1.27 -16.04 -5.97
CA ILE A 302 0.32 -15.17 -6.66
C ILE A 302 -1.07 -15.78 -6.68
N ILE A 303 -2.09 -14.94 -6.54
CA ILE A 303 -3.48 -15.27 -6.86
C ILE A 303 -4.00 -14.26 -7.88
N LYS A 304 -4.98 -14.67 -8.68
CA LYS A 304 -5.54 -13.86 -9.76
C LYS A 304 -7.06 -13.76 -9.62
N SER A 305 -7.60 -12.55 -9.83
CA SER A 305 -9.03 -12.29 -10.02
C SER A 305 -9.30 -11.81 -11.45
N THR A 306 -10.47 -12.13 -11.98
CA THR A 306 -10.98 -11.62 -13.27
C THR A 306 -12.25 -10.78 -13.11
N ASP A 307 -12.66 -10.54 -11.86
CA ASP A 307 -13.86 -9.85 -11.40
C ASP A 307 -13.59 -9.00 -10.13
#